data_AF-L7FF41-F1
#
_entry.id   AF-L7FF41-F1
#
_cell.length_a   1.000
_cell.length_b   1.000
_cell.length_c   1.000
_cell.angle_alpha   90.00
_cell.angle_beta   90.00
_cell.angle_gamma   90.00
#
_symmetry.space_group_name_H-M   'P 1'
#
loop_
_entity.id
_entity.type
_entity.pdbx_description
1 polymer ?
#
loop_
_entity_poly.entity_id
_entity_poly.type
_entity_poly.pdbx_seq_one_letter_code
_entity_poly.pdbx_strand_id
1 'polypeptide(L)'
;MWPSAPGALRVRPLPGEATASYLTRLGATYRLSPAQLLDGLCITVTGTEHAPPAAEIRLSAEAARRLSCFARIPITHLARALPRLRPPAPSLANTGAHGSATAHWHVVEPALQPLLACTACTIGRSPHTAAPAWIHPPPHLPRIMICTRHQQASSDPRHPAPLDIRAVPELTQAHLRARRPATPVSLSWASTITTRWYDHHQHVHERWHTRLHRLTAANPRMSPGPASPALTCRELITYPETLTLAAALDRLPPHPLTRTQQSAFLHQLAGRLQLPRLAPADHDLLWKRLATR
;
A
#
# COMPACT_ATOMS: atom_id res chain seq x y z
N MET A 1 9.54 23.98 -16.16
CA MET A 1 8.18 23.87 -16.74
C MET A 1 8.36 23.51 -18.21
N TRP A 2 7.80 22.40 -18.72
CA TRP A 2 8.09 21.92 -20.08
C TRP A 2 6.96 22.39 -21.02
N PRO A 3 7.26 22.96 -22.20
CA PRO A 3 6.22 23.43 -23.11
C PRO A 3 5.35 22.27 -23.61
N SER A 4 4.06 22.53 -23.73
CA SER A 4 3.04 21.56 -24.13
C SER A 4 2.70 21.73 -25.61
N ALA A 5 2.90 20.69 -26.42
CA ALA A 5 2.23 20.60 -27.71
C ALA A 5 0.71 20.41 -27.47
N PRO A 6 -0.17 21.10 -28.21
CA PRO A 6 -1.62 20.91 -28.15
C PRO A 6 -2.00 19.45 -28.48
N GLY A 7 -3.00 18.89 -27.79
CA GLY A 7 -3.70 17.67 -28.20
C GLY A 7 -3.35 16.35 -27.49
N ALA A 8 -2.24 16.24 -26.75
CA ALA A 8 -1.94 15.01 -26.00
C ALA A 8 -2.57 15.08 -24.60
N LEU A 9 -3.67 14.35 -24.37
CA LEU A 9 -4.25 14.18 -23.04
C LEU A 9 -3.20 13.54 -22.12
N ARG A 10 -2.65 14.31 -21.18
CA ARG A 10 -1.53 13.86 -20.34
C ARG A 10 -2.03 13.07 -19.13
N VAL A 11 -1.72 11.78 -19.11
CA VAL A 11 -1.83 10.92 -17.93
C VAL A 11 -0.46 10.78 -17.30
N ARG A 12 -0.31 11.32 -16.08
CA ARG A 12 0.92 11.18 -15.30
C ARG A 12 0.77 10.00 -14.33
N PRO A 13 1.77 9.10 -14.22
CA PRO A 13 1.74 8.04 -13.23
C PRO A 13 1.84 8.63 -11.82
N LEU A 14 1.26 7.94 -10.84
CA LEU A 14 1.50 8.23 -9.42
C LEU A 14 2.78 7.52 -8.95
N PRO A 15 3.48 8.06 -7.94
CA PRO A 15 4.57 7.33 -7.29
C PRO A 15 4.07 6.00 -6.72
N GLY A 16 4.73 4.90 -7.10
CA GLY A 16 4.38 3.55 -6.66
C GLY A 16 3.21 2.92 -7.42
N GLU A 17 2.72 3.54 -8.50
CA GLU A 17 1.56 3.03 -9.23
C GLU A 17 1.83 1.66 -9.88
N ALA A 18 0.85 0.76 -9.81
CA ALA A 18 0.88 -0.50 -10.53
C ALA A 18 0.93 -0.24 -12.05
N THR A 19 1.75 -0.99 -12.77
CA THR A 19 1.91 -0.80 -14.22
C THR A 19 0.57 -1.01 -14.94
N ALA A 20 -0.19 -2.02 -14.52
CA ALA A 20 -1.53 -2.29 -15.02
C ALA A 20 -2.49 -1.11 -14.78
N SER A 21 -2.48 -0.53 -13.58
CA SER A 21 -3.27 0.66 -13.24
C SER A 21 -2.95 1.85 -14.15
N TYR A 22 -1.65 2.10 -14.38
CA TYR A 22 -1.23 3.18 -15.26
C TYR A 22 -1.70 2.97 -16.70
N LEU A 23 -1.57 1.75 -17.23
CA LEU A 23 -2.05 1.41 -18.58
C LEU A 23 -3.57 1.53 -18.70
N THR A 24 -4.33 1.10 -17.69
CA THR A 24 -5.80 1.27 -17.67
C THR A 24 -6.17 2.74 -17.72
N ARG A 25 -5.55 3.60 -16.90
CA ARG A 25 -5.81 5.05 -16.90
C ARG A 25 -5.38 5.73 -18.20
N LEU A 26 -4.24 5.30 -18.75
CA LEU A 26 -3.72 5.80 -20.01
C LEU A 26 -4.65 5.42 -21.17
N GLY A 27 -5.00 4.14 -21.30
CA GLY A 27 -5.95 3.64 -22.29
C GLY A 27 -7.30 4.33 -22.20
N ALA A 28 -7.89 4.41 -20.99
CA ALA A 28 -9.17 5.07 -20.77
C ALA A 28 -9.18 6.53 -21.24
N THR A 29 -8.05 7.24 -21.08
CA THR A 29 -7.92 8.64 -21.54
C THR A 29 -7.99 8.75 -23.06
N TYR A 30 -7.51 7.73 -23.79
CA TYR A 30 -7.59 7.64 -25.26
C TYR A 30 -8.78 6.79 -25.74
N ARG A 31 -9.70 6.38 -24.85
CA ARG A 31 -10.82 5.47 -25.14
C ARG A 31 -10.39 4.11 -25.71
N LEU A 32 -9.23 3.62 -25.27
CA LEU A 32 -8.68 2.31 -25.62
C LEU A 32 -8.71 1.38 -24.40
N SER A 33 -8.93 0.09 -24.62
CA SER A 33 -8.58 -0.92 -23.62
C SER A 33 -7.06 -1.03 -23.45
N PRO A 34 -6.55 -1.59 -22.34
CA PRO A 34 -5.12 -1.86 -22.19
C PRO A 34 -4.58 -2.74 -23.32
N ALA A 35 -5.31 -3.77 -23.75
CA ALA A 35 -4.95 -4.59 -24.90
C ALA A 35 -4.81 -3.77 -26.20
N GLN A 36 -5.80 -2.93 -26.52
CA GLN A 36 -5.76 -2.08 -27.72
C GLN A 36 -4.61 -1.07 -27.69
N LEU A 37 -4.32 -0.50 -26.51
CA LEU A 37 -3.19 0.39 -26.33
C LEU A 37 -1.86 -0.32 -26.58
N LEU A 38 -1.67 -1.53 -26.02
CA LEU A 38 -0.45 -2.30 -26.18
C LEU A 38 -0.26 -2.77 -27.63
N ASP A 39 -1.34 -3.20 -28.28
CA ASP A 39 -1.35 -3.57 -29.70
C ASP A 39 -0.97 -2.39 -30.60
N GLY A 40 -1.54 -1.20 -30.35
CA GLY A 40 -1.17 0.04 -31.05
C GLY A 40 0.28 0.48 -30.84
N LEU A 41 0.97 -0.02 -29.82
CA LEU A 41 2.41 0.17 -29.59
C LEU A 41 3.26 -0.98 -30.16
N CYS A 42 2.63 -1.89 -30.90
CA CYS A 42 3.21 -3.11 -31.46
C CYS A 42 3.88 -3.99 -30.40
N ILE A 43 3.29 -4.06 -29.19
CA ILE A 43 3.78 -4.87 -28.08
C ILE A 43 3.05 -6.21 -28.07
N THR A 44 3.79 -7.30 -28.20
CA THR A 44 3.23 -8.66 -28.09
C THR A 44 2.89 -8.97 -26.64
N VAL A 45 1.61 -9.23 -26.38
CA VAL A 45 1.09 -9.51 -25.03
C VAL A 45 0.93 -11.01 -24.81
N THR A 46 1.31 -11.48 -23.63
CA THR A 46 1.11 -12.86 -23.16
C THR A 46 0.44 -12.88 -21.79
N GLY A 47 -0.17 -14.01 -21.42
CA GLY A 47 -0.92 -14.16 -20.18
C GLY A 47 -2.33 -13.59 -20.28
N THR A 48 -3.13 -13.81 -19.23
CA THR A 48 -4.54 -13.40 -19.21
C THR A 48 -4.69 -12.03 -18.57
N GLU A 49 -5.19 -11.06 -19.33
CA GLU A 49 -5.53 -9.74 -18.82
C GLU A 49 -6.63 -9.83 -17.75
N HIS A 50 -6.38 -9.20 -16.60
CA HIS A 50 -7.40 -8.94 -15.59
C HIS A 50 -7.28 -7.49 -15.12
N ALA A 51 -8.38 -6.93 -14.62
CA ALA A 51 -8.36 -5.58 -14.07
C ALA A 51 -7.54 -5.52 -12.76
N PRO A 52 -6.86 -4.40 -12.49
CA PRO A 52 -6.37 -4.10 -11.15
C PRO A 52 -7.50 -4.20 -10.10
N PRO A 53 -7.20 -4.63 -8.86
CA PRO A 53 -5.87 -4.88 -8.32
C PRO A 53 -5.34 -6.31 -8.50
N ALA A 54 -6.13 -7.21 -9.09
CA ALA A 54 -5.84 -8.65 -9.11
C ALA A 54 -4.76 -9.07 -10.12
N ALA A 55 -4.39 -8.19 -11.05
CA ALA A 55 -3.32 -8.44 -12.00
C ALA A 55 -2.35 -7.27 -12.15
N GLU A 56 -1.16 -7.64 -12.60
CA GLU A 56 -0.07 -6.72 -12.91
C GLU A 56 0.54 -7.13 -14.26
N ILE A 57 1.15 -6.17 -14.93
CA ILE A 57 1.81 -6.38 -16.21
C ILE A 57 3.29 -5.98 -16.12
N ARG A 58 4.16 -6.85 -16.62
CA ARG A 58 5.60 -6.58 -16.73
C ARG A 58 5.94 -6.34 -18.19
N LEU A 59 6.71 -5.29 -18.45
CA LEU A 59 7.16 -4.93 -19.78
C LEU A 59 8.62 -5.32 -19.98
N SER A 60 8.94 -5.83 -21.17
CA SER A 60 10.32 -5.89 -21.66
C SER A 60 10.95 -4.49 -21.71
N ALA A 61 12.28 -4.43 -21.83
CA ALA A 61 13.00 -3.16 -21.95
C ALA A 61 12.50 -2.32 -23.14
N GLU A 62 12.24 -2.98 -24.27
CA GLU A 62 11.74 -2.37 -25.49
C GLU A 62 10.28 -1.92 -25.36
N ALA A 63 9.39 -2.76 -24.81
CA ALA A 63 8.00 -2.35 -24.56
C ALA A 63 7.91 -1.14 -23.62
N ALA A 64 8.74 -1.11 -22.57
CA ALA A 64 8.82 0.04 -21.66
C ALA A 64 9.33 1.31 -22.37
N ARG A 65 10.27 1.19 -23.32
CA ARG A 65 10.75 2.30 -24.14
C ARG A 65 9.64 2.86 -25.03
N ARG A 66 8.88 1.99 -25.71
CA ARG A 66 7.73 2.40 -26.54
C ARG A 66 6.65 3.10 -25.73
N LEU A 67 6.32 2.56 -24.55
CA LEU A 67 5.41 3.21 -23.61
C LEU A 67 5.94 4.59 -23.16
N SER A 68 7.23 4.70 -22.86
CA SER A 68 7.88 5.97 -22.48
C SER A 68 7.78 7.02 -23.61
N CYS A 69 8.02 6.62 -24.86
CA CYS A 69 7.86 7.48 -26.02
C CYS A 69 6.41 7.93 -26.21
N PHE A 70 5.45 7.00 -26.15
CA PHE A 70 4.02 7.30 -26.29
C PHE A 70 3.52 8.23 -25.18
N ALA A 71 3.85 7.94 -23.92
CA ALA A 71 3.49 8.76 -22.77
C ALA A 71 4.22 10.11 -22.73
N ARG A 72 5.29 10.27 -23.52
CA ARG A 72 6.22 11.42 -23.47
C ARG A 72 6.77 11.66 -22.06
N ILE A 73 7.09 10.57 -21.36
CA ILE A 73 7.68 10.57 -20.02
C ILE A 73 9.02 9.85 -20.11
N PRO A 74 10.15 10.46 -19.70
CA PRO A 74 11.45 9.79 -19.69
C PRO A 74 11.39 8.44 -18.98
N ILE A 75 12.03 7.42 -19.54
CA ILE A 75 11.98 6.05 -19.01
C ILE A 75 12.43 5.96 -17.54
N THR A 76 13.37 6.81 -17.13
CA THR A 76 13.86 6.91 -15.74
C THR A 76 12.77 7.41 -14.79
N HIS A 77 11.94 8.35 -15.23
CA HIS A 77 10.80 8.85 -14.45
C HIS A 77 9.69 7.80 -14.41
N LEU A 78 9.45 7.12 -15.52
CA LEU A 78 8.44 6.06 -15.59
C LEU A 78 8.82 4.88 -14.67
N ALA A 79 10.08 4.43 -14.71
CA ALA A 79 10.58 3.35 -13.84
C ALA A 79 10.54 3.73 -12.35
N ARG A 80 10.76 5.01 -12.01
CA ARG A 80 10.63 5.49 -10.62
C ARG A 80 9.19 5.50 -10.14
N ALA A 81 8.25 5.85 -11.02
CA ALA A 81 6.83 5.89 -10.68
C ALA A 81 6.19 4.50 -10.66
N LEU A 82 6.63 3.59 -11.54
CA LEU A 82 6.10 2.25 -11.73
C LEU A 82 7.11 1.19 -11.24
N PRO A 83 7.10 0.84 -9.94
CA PRO A 83 8.14 -0.01 -9.34
C PRO A 83 8.20 -1.43 -9.93
N ARG A 84 7.12 -1.89 -10.58
CA ARG A 84 7.03 -3.21 -11.23
C ARG A 84 6.98 -3.12 -12.75
N LEU A 85 7.46 -2.01 -13.33
CA LEU A 85 7.47 -1.79 -14.79
C LEU A 85 8.20 -2.90 -15.56
N ARG A 86 9.33 -3.36 -15.00
CA ARG A 86 10.20 -4.35 -15.61
C ARG A 86 10.40 -5.55 -14.67
N PRO A 87 10.72 -6.75 -15.20
CA PRO A 87 11.18 -7.85 -14.38
C PRO A 87 12.46 -7.48 -13.61
N PRO A 88 12.68 -8.03 -12.39
CA PRO A 88 14.00 -7.97 -11.76
C PRO A 88 15.05 -8.66 -12.65
N ALA A 89 16.25 -8.10 -12.73
CA ALA A 89 17.34 -8.63 -13.55
C ALA A 89 18.09 -9.80 -12.88
N PRO A 90 18.57 -10.80 -13.63
CA PRO A 90 17.90 -11.53 -14.70
C PRO A 90 17.49 -12.93 -14.23
N SER A 91 16.24 -13.33 -14.47
CA SER A 91 15.91 -14.76 -14.55
C SER A 91 16.29 -15.27 -15.95
N LEU A 92 16.72 -16.53 -16.03
CA LEU A 92 17.15 -17.26 -17.23
C LEU A 92 16.12 -17.31 -18.39
N ALA A 93 14.93 -16.72 -18.23
CA ALA A 93 13.91 -16.56 -19.27
C ALA A 93 14.17 -15.38 -20.22
N ASN A 94 15.24 -14.61 -20.03
CA ASN A 94 15.64 -13.48 -20.88
C ASN A 94 16.32 -13.89 -22.21
N THR A 95 16.25 -15.15 -22.62
CA THR A 95 16.75 -15.65 -23.92
C THR A 95 15.80 -15.38 -25.10
N GLY A 96 14.77 -14.57 -24.92
CA GLY A 96 13.97 -14.03 -26.02
C GLY A 96 14.67 -12.86 -26.70
N ALA A 97 15.02 -13.05 -27.98
CA ALA A 97 15.65 -12.10 -28.90
C ALA A 97 15.76 -10.64 -28.42
N HIS A 98 17.00 -10.18 -28.21
CA HIS A 98 17.33 -8.78 -27.95
C HIS A 98 16.65 -7.87 -28.98
N GLY A 99 15.54 -7.21 -28.58
CA GLY A 99 14.83 -6.24 -29.41
C GLY A 99 13.32 -6.45 -29.57
N SER A 100 12.75 -7.59 -29.15
CA SER A 100 11.29 -7.79 -29.23
C SER A 100 10.55 -7.06 -28.11
N ALA A 101 9.49 -6.33 -28.46
CA ALA A 101 8.64 -5.62 -27.52
C ALA A 101 7.55 -6.55 -26.97
N THR A 102 7.80 -7.16 -25.81
CA THR A 102 6.85 -8.05 -25.16
C THR A 102 6.32 -7.49 -23.83
N ALA A 103 5.11 -7.92 -23.46
CA ALA A 103 4.48 -7.70 -22.18
C ALA A 103 3.84 -8.99 -21.64
N HIS A 104 3.86 -9.18 -20.32
CA HIS A 104 3.33 -10.37 -19.67
C HIS A 104 2.41 -10.01 -18.50
N TRP A 105 1.14 -10.42 -18.61
CA TRP A 105 0.16 -10.36 -17.53
C TRP A 105 0.36 -11.50 -16.55
N HIS A 106 0.30 -11.18 -15.25
CA HIS A 106 0.33 -12.17 -14.19
C HIS A 106 -0.64 -11.78 -13.07
N VAL A 107 -1.17 -12.81 -12.40
CA VAL A 107 -2.02 -12.65 -11.22
C VAL A 107 -1.17 -12.18 -10.04
N VAL A 108 -1.72 -11.26 -9.25
CA VAL A 108 -1.09 -10.76 -8.03
C VAL A 108 -1.79 -11.38 -6.82
N GLU A 109 -1.00 -12.06 -5.99
CA GLU A 109 -1.47 -12.61 -4.72
C GLU A 109 -2.14 -11.53 -3.86
N PRO A 110 -3.27 -11.82 -3.18
CA PRO A 110 -4.01 -10.84 -2.39
C PRO A 110 -3.15 -10.01 -1.43
N ALA A 111 -2.17 -10.64 -0.77
CA ALA A 111 -1.25 -9.96 0.15
C ALA A 111 -0.33 -8.94 -0.55
N LEU A 112 -0.07 -9.10 -1.85
CA LEU A 112 0.81 -8.27 -2.66
C LEU A 112 0.08 -7.33 -3.63
N GLN A 113 -1.25 -7.36 -3.62
CA GLN A 113 -2.07 -6.50 -4.48
C GLN A 113 -1.81 -5.02 -4.16
N PRO A 114 -1.88 -4.12 -5.14
CA PRO A 114 -1.84 -2.68 -4.89
C PRO A 114 -3.11 -2.22 -4.16
N LEU A 115 -3.03 -1.04 -3.54
CA LEU A 115 -4.14 -0.39 -2.82
C LEU A 115 -4.66 0.80 -3.61
N LEU A 116 -5.93 1.18 -3.40
CA LEU A 116 -6.48 2.37 -4.02
C LEU A 116 -5.71 3.61 -3.59
N ALA A 117 -5.28 4.39 -4.57
CA ALA A 117 -4.66 5.67 -4.35
C ALA A 117 -5.71 6.74 -4.00
N CYS A 118 -5.24 7.85 -3.44
CA CYS A 118 -6.08 9.01 -3.15
C CYS A 118 -6.76 9.55 -4.44
N THR A 119 -8.09 9.65 -4.40
CA THR A 119 -8.90 10.09 -5.54
C THR A 119 -8.51 11.48 -6.03
N ALA A 120 -8.27 12.43 -5.12
CA ALA A 120 -7.86 13.79 -5.48
C ALA A 120 -6.46 13.83 -6.12
N CYS A 121 -5.52 13.00 -5.65
CA CYS A 121 -4.22 12.85 -6.30
C CYS A 121 -4.34 12.25 -7.70
N THR A 122 -5.21 11.24 -7.86
CA THR A 122 -5.47 10.59 -9.15
C THR A 122 -6.07 11.58 -10.16
N ILE A 123 -7.11 12.32 -9.77
CA ILE A 123 -7.75 13.35 -10.61
C ILE A 123 -6.71 14.41 -11.02
N GLY A 124 -5.88 14.89 -10.09
CA GLY A 124 -4.84 15.86 -10.41
C GLY A 124 -3.75 15.34 -11.38
N ARG A 125 -3.64 14.03 -11.57
CA ARG A 125 -2.67 13.38 -12.46
C ARG A 125 -3.29 12.87 -13.76
N SER A 126 -4.60 12.71 -13.81
CA SER A 126 -5.38 12.39 -15.00
C SER A 126 -6.76 13.06 -14.94
N PRO A 127 -6.85 14.37 -15.25
CA PRO A 127 -8.10 15.13 -15.08
C PRO A 127 -9.23 14.69 -16.03
N HIS A 128 -8.89 13.95 -17.09
CA HIS A 128 -9.83 13.53 -18.14
C HIS A 128 -10.29 12.07 -18.02
N THR A 129 -9.95 11.38 -16.93
CA THR A 129 -10.39 9.99 -16.70
C THR A 129 -10.90 9.79 -15.28
N ALA A 130 -11.97 9.02 -15.15
CA ALA A 130 -12.51 8.58 -13.87
C ALA A 130 -11.87 7.26 -13.38
N ALA A 131 -10.95 6.67 -14.15
CA ALA A 131 -10.34 5.40 -13.77
C ALA A 131 -9.51 5.54 -12.47
N PRO A 132 -9.74 4.66 -11.47
CA PRO A 132 -8.99 4.69 -10.23
C PRO A 132 -7.52 4.37 -10.48
N ALA A 133 -6.66 4.85 -9.59
CA ALA A 133 -5.26 4.45 -9.57
C ALA A 133 -5.01 3.49 -8.41
N TRP A 134 -4.14 2.52 -8.63
CA TRP A 134 -3.73 1.52 -7.66
C TRP A 134 -2.23 1.60 -7.45
N ILE A 135 -1.79 1.74 -6.20
CA ILE A 135 -0.38 1.92 -5.87
C ILE A 135 0.11 0.81 -4.92
N HIS A 136 1.33 0.35 -5.15
CA HIS A 136 2.01 -0.59 -4.28
C HIS A 136 2.43 0.15 -3.00
N PRO A 137 1.97 -0.28 -1.81
CA PRO A 137 2.45 0.32 -0.57
C PRO A 137 3.95 0.07 -0.39
N PRO A 138 4.68 0.97 0.31
CA PRO A 138 6.08 0.76 0.61
C PRO A 138 6.30 -0.54 1.40
N PRO A 139 7.33 -1.35 1.10
CA PRO A 139 7.54 -2.67 1.71
C PRO A 139 7.86 -2.62 3.21
N HIS A 140 8.17 -1.45 3.76
CA HIS A 140 8.59 -1.26 5.15
C HIS A 140 7.52 -0.55 6.01
N LEU A 141 6.30 -0.44 5.51
CA LEU A 141 5.16 0.11 6.24
C LEU A 141 4.02 -0.91 6.27
N PRO A 142 3.09 -0.82 7.25
CA PRO A 142 1.84 -1.57 7.19
C PRO A 142 1.20 -1.38 5.82
N ARG A 143 0.48 -2.39 5.34
CA ARG A 143 -0.13 -2.43 4.00
C ARG A 143 -1.33 -1.49 3.91
N ILE A 144 -1.05 -0.20 4.06
CA ILE A 144 -2.02 0.90 4.12
C ILE A 144 -1.44 2.06 3.32
N MET A 145 -2.31 2.67 2.55
CA MET A 145 -2.03 3.91 1.85
C MET A 145 -2.65 5.07 2.63
N ILE A 146 -1.86 6.08 3.00
CA ILE A 146 -2.36 7.31 3.64
C ILE A 146 -1.91 8.52 2.84
N CYS A 147 -2.86 9.28 2.32
CA CYS A 147 -2.61 10.58 1.73
C CYS A 147 -2.78 11.67 2.78
N THR A 148 -1.67 12.16 3.32
CA THR A 148 -1.67 13.23 4.31
C THR A 148 -2.12 14.59 3.74
N ARG A 149 -2.04 14.79 2.42
CA ARG A 149 -2.50 16.03 1.78
C ARG A 149 -4.03 16.13 1.73
N HIS A 150 -4.70 15.06 1.30
CA HIS A 150 -6.15 15.06 1.09
C HIS A 150 -6.91 14.33 2.21
N GLN A 151 -6.19 13.77 3.18
CA GLN A 151 -6.72 13.03 4.33
C GLN A 151 -7.59 11.85 3.86
N GLN A 152 -7.05 11.04 2.95
CA GLN A 152 -7.68 9.81 2.46
C GLN A 152 -6.81 8.60 2.73
N ALA A 153 -7.40 7.43 2.98
CA ALA A 153 -6.68 6.19 3.17
C ALA A 153 -7.32 4.97 2.48
N SER A 154 -6.50 3.94 2.22
CA SER A 154 -6.94 2.62 1.76
C SER A 154 -6.15 1.55 2.51
N SER A 155 -6.83 0.52 3.03
CA SER A 155 -6.23 -0.61 3.75
C SER A 155 -6.65 -1.97 3.19
N ASP A 156 -7.86 -2.08 2.63
CA ASP A 156 -8.37 -3.31 2.05
C ASP A 156 -8.57 -3.14 0.53
N PRO A 157 -7.95 -3.97 -0.34
CA PRO A 157 -8.12 -3.86 -1.79
C PRO A 157 -9.54 -4.19 -2.25
N ARG A 158 -10.35 -4.85 -1.41
CA ARG A 158 -11.76 -5.15 -1.68
C ARG A 158 -12.67 -3.95 -1.45
N HIS A 159 -12.19 -2.93 -0.74
CA HIS A 159 -12.98 -1.72 -0.51
C HIS A 159 -12.89 -0.81 -1.74
N PRO A 160 -14.01 -0.43 -2.39
CA PRO A 160 -13.99 0.16 -3.72
C PRO A 160 -13.61 1.65 -3.76
N ALA A 161 -13.46 2.31 -2.61
CA ALA A 161 -13.14 3.73 -2.54
C ALA A 161 -12.14 4.03 -1.41
N PRO A 162 -11.27 5.04 -1.55
CA PRO A 162 -10.51 5.54 -0.40
C PRO A 162 -11.44 6.13 0.68
N LEU A 163 -11.13 5.87 1.95
CA LEU A 163 -11.84 6.39 3.11
C LEU A 163 -11.37 7.81 3.45
N ASP A 164 -12.29 8.70 3.83
CA ASP A 164 -11.97 9.97 4.47
C ASP A 164 -11.52 9.72 5.92
N ILE A 165 -10.31 10.17 6.26
CA ILE A 165 -9.71 9.98 7.58
C ILE A 165 -9.62 11.27 8.41
N ARG A 166 -10.23 12.38 7.97
CA ARG A 166 -10.18 13.67 8.71
C ARG A 166 -10.74 13.56 10.13
N ALA A 167 -11.74 12.71 10.33
CA ALA A 167 -12.34 12.45 11.64
C ALA A 167 -11.43 11.63 12.58
N VAL A 168 -10.31 11.11 12.08
CA VAL A 168 -9.34 10.30 12.83
C VAL A 168 -7.91 10.84 12.60
N PRO A 169 -7.60 12.06 13.10
CA PRO A 169 -6.33 12.74 12.84
C PRO A 169 -5.10 11.96 13.34
N GLU A 170 -5.29 11.05 14.29
CA GLU A 170 -4.24 10.17 14.83
C GLU A 170 -3.57 9.33 13.74
N LEU A 171 -4.30 8.97 12.67
CA LEU A 171 -3.76 8.20 11.53
C LEU A 171 -2.70 9.00 10.76
N THR A 172 -3.05 10.24 10.39
CA THR A 172 -2.13 11.16 9.70
C THR A 172 -0.95 11.50 10.60
N GLN A 173 -1.18 11.76 11.88
CA GLN A 173 -0.11 12.08 12.82
C GLN A 173 0.87 10.91 13.01
N ALA A 174 0.36 9.68 13.14
CA ALA A 174 1.20 8.49 13.22
C ALA A 174 2.01 8.29 11.95
N HIS A 175 1.39 8.45 10.78
CA HIS A 175 2.06 8.35 9.48
C HIS A 175 3.21 9.37 9.36
N LEU A 176 2.98 10.63 9.75
CA LEU A 176 4.01 11.68 9.70
C LEU A 176 5.13 11.46 10.72
N ARG A 177 4.83 10.86 11.88
CA ARG A 177 5.82 10.56 12.92
C ARG A 177 6.68 9.33 12.60
N ALA A 178 6.22 8.44 11.72
CA ALA A 178 6.96 7.28 11.23
C ALA A 178 8.12 7.71 10.30
N ARG A 179 9.09 8.46 10.83
CA ARG A 179 10.24 9.00 10.08
C ARG A 179 11.24 7.92 9.65
N ARG A 180 11.36 6.86 10.44
CA ARG A 180 12.18 5.69 10.12
C ARG A 180 11.27 4.47 10.01
N PRO A 181 11.21 3.80 8.85
CA PRO A 181 10.46 2.56 8.71
C PRO A 181 11.02 1.51 9.67
N ALA A 182 10.12 0.76 10.31
CA ALA A 182 10.54 -0.37 11.10
C ALA A 182 11.07 -1.49 10.19
N THR A 183 11.88 -2.39 10.73
CA THR A 183 12.27 -3.59 9.97
C THR A 183 11.03 -4.41 9.59
N PRO A 184 11.02 -5.08 8.42
CA PRO A 184 9.89 -5.93 8.02
C PRO A 184 9.51 -6.98 9.09
N VAL A 185 10.51 -7.49 9.83
CA VAL A 185 10.31 -8.47 10.90
C VAL A 185 9.54 -7.85 12.07
N SER A 186 10.00 -6.72 12.61
CA SER A 186 9.32 -6.04 13.72
C SER A 186 7.94 -5.55 13.33
N LEU A 187 7.78 -5.11 12.08
CA LEU A 187 6.50 -4.71 11.56
C LEU A 187 5.52 -5.87 11.48
N SER A 188 5.95 -7.01 10.95
CA SER A 188 5.15 -8.23 10.89
C SER A 188 4.69 -8.65 12.29
N TRP A 189 5.62 -8.73 13.25
CA TRP A 189 5.30 -9.01 14.65
C TRP A 189 4.30 -8.00 15.23
N ALA A 190 4.53 -6.71 15.03
CA ALA A 190 3.64 -5.68 15.53
C ALA A 190 2.24 -5.80 14.94
N SER A 191 2.11 -6.00 13.63
CA SER A 191 0.83 -6.22 12.96
C SER A 191 0.10 -7.45 13.50
N THR A 192 0.79 -8.56 13.73
CA THR A 192 0.19 -9.78 14.31
C THR A 192 -0.27 -9.54 15.76
N ILE A 193 0.57 -8.91 16.59
CA ILE A 193 0.25 -8.59 17.98
C ILE A 193 -0.97 -7.67 18.04
N THR A 194 -0.98 -6.56 17.30
CA THR A 194 -2.10 -5.61 17.33
C THR A 194 -3.38 -6.20 16.75
N THR A 195 -3.29 -7.07 15.74
CA THR A 195 -4.45 -7.81 15.23
C THR A 195 -5.04 -8.70 16.31
N ARG A 196 -4.19 -9.46 17.03
CA ARG A 196 -4.64 -10.32 18.12
C ARG A 196 -5.25 -9.51 19.27
N TRP A 197 -4.62 -8.41 19.66
CA TRP A 197 -5.16 -7.49 20.66
C TRP A 197 -6.53 -6.95 20.24
N TYR A 198 -6.71 -6.62 18.96
CA TYR A 198 -7.98 -6.13 18.43
C TYR A 198 -9.06 -7.21 18.50
N ASP A 199 -8.77 -8.40 17.99
CA ASP A 199 -9.72 -9.53 17.92
C ASP A 199 -10.13 -10.03 19.33
N HIS A 200 -9.28 -9.83 20.35
CA HIS A 200 -9.55 -10.21 21.74
C HIS A 200 -9.89 -9.03 22.68
N HIS A 201 -10.11 -7.83 22.13
CA HIS A 201 -10.54 -6.65 22.88
C HIS A 201 -9.57 -6.23 24.02
N GLN A 202 -8.27 -6.32 23.77
CA GLN A 202 -7.22 -6.07 24.76
C GLN A 202 -6.64 -4.66 24.67
N HIS A 203 -6.16 -4.15 25.81
CA HIS A 203 -5.29 -2.97 26.05
C HIS A 203 -5.75 -1.60 25.52
N VAL A 204 -6.13 -1.50 24.26
CA VAL A 204 -6.42 -0.28 23.49
C VAL A 204 -7.78 -0.36 22.77
N HIS A 205 -8.60 -1.35 23.10
CA HIS A 205 -9.89 -1.63 22.46
C HIS A 205 -10.80 -0.40 22.36
N GLU A 206 -11.05 0.32 23.46
CA GLU A 206 -11.91 1.52 23.47
C GLU A 206 -11.44 2.60 22.50
N ARG A 207 -10.12 2.76 22.36
CA ARG A 207 -9.52 3.72 21.43
C ARG A 207 -9.79 3.30 19.99
N TRP A 208 -9.59 2.02 19.67
CA TRP A 208 -9.87 1.49 18.33
C TRP A 208 -11.36 1.54 17.99
N HIS A 209 -12.23 1.22 18.95
CA HIS A 209 -13.68 1.32 18.78
C HIS A 209 -14.12 2.77 18.52
N THR A 210 -13.58 3.72 19.29
CA THR A 210 -13.83 5.16 19.08
C THR A 210 -13.39 5.62 17.69
N ARG A 211 -12.21 5.20 17.22
CA ARG A 211 -11.74 5.52 15.86
C ARG A 211 -12.63 4.89 14.79
N LEU A 212 -13.02 3.63 14.96
CA LEU A 212 -13.93 2.95 14.04
C LEU A 212 -15.28 3.67 13.94
N HIS A 213 -15.84 4.11 15.07
CA HIS A 213 -17.08 4.88 15.10
C HIS A 213 -16.95 6.21 14.33
N ARG A 214 -15.89 6.99 14.61
CA ARG A 214 -15.62 8.26 13.89
C ARG A 214 -15.41 8.05 12.40
N LEU A 215 -14.67 7.01 12.03
CA LEU A 215 -14.39 6.66 10.64
C LEU A 215 -15.67 6.24 9.90
N THR A 216 -16.51 5.44 10.55
CA THR A 216 -17.79 4.99 9.97
C THR A 216 -18.76 6.15 9.80
N ALA A 217 -18.85 7.03 10.79
CA ALA A 217 -19.68 8.24 10.72
C ALA A 217 -19.24 9.18 9.57
N ALA A 218 -17.93 9.31 9.33
CA ALA A 218 -17.39 10.12 8.24
C ALA A 218 -17.53 9.47 6.85
N ASN A 219 -17.77 8.16 6.78
CA ASN A 219 -17.83 7.38 5.54
C ASN A 219 -19.16 6.59 5.46
N PRO A 220 -20.31 7.26 5.28
CA PRO A 220 -21.62 6.59 5.27
C PRO A 220 -21.80 5.59 4.11
N ARG A 221 -20.99 5.71 3.05
CA ARG A 221 -20.95 4.78 1.91
C ARG A 221 -20.10 3.54 2.17
N MET A 222 -19.49 3.42 3.35
CA MET A 222 -18.88 2.19 3.82
C MET A 222 -20.01 1.20 4.17
N SER A 223 -20.68 0.73 3.11
CA SER A 223 -21.74 -0.25 3.22
C SER A 223 -21.17 -1.54 3.80
N PRO A 224 -21.92 -2.31 4.60
CA PRO A 224 -21.58 -3.68 4.89
C PRO A 224 -21.61 -4.46 3.56
N GLY A 225 -20.46 -4.52 2.89
CA GLY A 225 -20.20 -5.52 1.87
C GLY A 225 -20.08 -6.90 2.53
N PRO A 226 -19.42 -7.89 1.89
CA PRO A 226 -19.25 -9.21 2.51
C PRO A 226 -18.41 -9.19 3.80
N ALA A 227 -17.74 -8.08 4.12
CA ALA A 227 -16.99 -7.88 5.36
C ALA A 227 -17.56 -6.70 6.15
N SER A 228 -17.63 -6.86 7.48
CA SER A 228 -18.06 -5.78 8.37
C SER A 228 -17.07 -4.61 8.33
N PRO A 229 -17.52 -3.36 8.58
CA PRO A 229 -16.63 -2.20 8.71
C PRO A 229 -15.46 -2.43 9.67
N ALA A 230 -15.70 -3.18 10.76
CA ALA A 230 -14.69 -3.58 11.73
C ALA A 230 -13.54 -4.37 11.10
N LEU A 231 -13.82 -5.30 10.19
CA LEU A 231 -12.80 -6.08 9.49
C LEU A 231 -12.10 -5.26 8.40
N THR A 232 -12.86 -4.50 7.60
CA THR A 232 -12.31 -3.67 6.52
C THR A 232 -11.36 -2.58 7.04
N CYS A 233 -11.69 -1.98 8.19
CA CYS A 233 -10.92 -0.89 8.76
C CYS A 233 -9.88 -1.34 9.81
N ARG A 234 -9.80 -2.63 10.16
CA ARG A 234 -8.97 -3.12 11.27
C ARG A 234 -7.51 -2.65 11.17
N GLU A 235 -6.88 -2.87 10.01
CA GLU A 235 -5.49 -2.45 9.81
C GLU A 235 -5.34 -0.93 9.93
N LEU A 236 -6.31 -0.16 9.43
CA LEU A 236 -6.32 1.29 9.51
C LEU A 236 -6.47 1.80 10.94
N ILE A 237 -7.42 1.30 11.72
CA ILE A 237 -7.69 1.80 13.09
C ILE A 237 -6.63 1.40 14.11
N THR A 238 -5.94 0.27 13.86
CA THR A 238 -4.81 -0.23 14.67
C THR A 238 -3.47 0.39 14.28
N TYR A 239 -3.40 1.03 13.10
CA TYR A 239 -2.17 1.57 12.50
C TYR A 239 -1.28 2.39 13.45
N PRO A 240 -1.79 3.35 14.25
CA PRO A 240 -0.93 4.14 15.14
C PRO A 240 -0.20 3.30 16.19
N GLU A 241 -0.90 2.34 16.79
CA GLU A 241 -0.33 1.42 17.78
C GLU A 241 0.60 0.41 17.11
N THR A 242 0.29 -0.09 15.91
CA THR A 242 1.16 -0.98 15.13
C THR A 242 2.51 -0.32 14.85
N LEU A 243 2.52 0.95 14.39
CA LEU A 243 3.77 1.68 14.15
C LEU A 243 4.58 1.91 15.43
N THR A 244 3.89 2.25 16.52
CA THR A 244 4.53 2.49 17.82
C THR A 244 5.18 1.21 18.37
N LEU A 245 4.47 0.08 18.25
CA LEU A 245 4.96 -1.22 18.66
C LEU A 245 6.13 -1.68 17.78
N ALA A 246 6.02 -1.58 16.45
CA ALA A 246 7.09 -1.95 15.54
C ALA A 246 8.39 -1.17 15.83
N ALA A 247 8.28 0.14 16.06
CA ALA A 247 9.42 0.99 16.41
C ALA A 247 10.00 0.69 17.82
N ALA A 248 9.23 0.09 18.72
CA ALA A 248 9.73 -0.40 20.00
C ALA A 248 10.43 -1.75 19.87
N LEU A 249 9.85 -2.68 19.11
CA LEU A 249 10.42 -4.00 18.83
C LEU A 249 11.76 -3.91 18.08
N ASP A 250 11.91 -2.94 17.18
CA ASP A 250 13.19 -2.69 16.48
C ASP A 250 14.36 -2.27 17.38
N ARG A 251 14.07 -1.83 18.61
CA ARG A 251 15.09 -1.43 19.58
C ARG A 251 15.46 -2.57 20.52
N LEU A 252 14.85 -3.74 20.36
CA LEU A 252 15.19 -4.90 21.16
C LEU A 252 16.61 -5.37 20.83
N PRO A 253 17.40 -5.78 21.84
CA PRO A 253 18.68 -6.43 21.59
C PRO A 253 18.47 -7.79 20.90
N PRO A 254 19.49 -8.33 20.22
CA PRO A 254 19.40 -9.62 19.51
C PRO A 254 19.39 -10.85 20.44
N HIS A 255 19.23 -10.65 21.74
CA HIS A 255 19.23 -11.69 22.78
C HIS A 255 17.92 -11.62 23.57
N PRO A 256 17.43 -12.76 24.10
CA PRO A 256 16.26 -12.78 24.98
C PRO A 256 16.44 -11.81 26.15
N LEU A 257 15.37 -11.10 26.48
CA LEU A 257 15.38 -10.17 27.59
C LEU A 257 15.26 -10.93 28.92
N THR A 258 15.99 -10.47 29.94
CA THR A 258 15.73 -10.87 31.34
C THR A 258 14.39 -10.34 31.84
N ARG A 259 13.83 -10.93 32.89
CA ARG A 259 12.53 -10.51 33.48
C ARG A 259 12.48 -9.02 33.85
N THR A 260 13.59 -8.48 34.34
CA THR A 260 13.72 -7.05 34.67
C THR A 260 13.68 -6.18 33.41
N GLN A 261 14.41 -6.56 32.36
CA GLN A 261 14.40 -5.86 31.08
C GLN A 261 13.04 -5.94 30.38
N GLN A 262 12.36 -7.09 30.45
CA GLN A 262 10.99 -7.26 29.94
C GLN A 262 10.03 -6.29 30.64
N SER A 263 10.11 -6.20 31.97
CA SER A 263 9.27 -5.29 32.76
C SER A 263 9.55 -3.82 32.42
N ALA A 264 10.82 -3.43 32.26
CA ALA A 264 11.21 -2.08 31.84
C ALA A 264 10.71 -1.75 30.42
N PHE A 265 10.82 -2.71 29.49
CA PHE A 265 10.31 -2.58 28.13
C PHE A 265 8.79 -2.36 28.12
N LEU A 266 8.03 -3.17 28.87
CA LEU A 266 6.58 -3.04 28.96
C LEU A 266 6.15 -1.69 29.55
N HIS A 267 6.87 -1.21 30.57
CA HIS A 267 6.62 0.12 31.14
C HIS A 267 6.89 1.24 30.13
N GLN A 268 8.01 1.17 29.40
CA GLN A 268 8.33 2.14 28.36
C GLN A 268 7.31 2.10 27.21
N LEU A 269 6.88 0.91 26.79
CA LEU A 269 5.89 0.71 25.75
C LEU A 269 4.52 1.25 26.18
N ALA A 270 4.10 1.00 27.42
CA ALA A 270 2.86 1.56 27.98
C ALA A 270 2.87 3.10 27.90
N GLY A 271 3.97 3.75 28.28
CA GLY A 271 4.13 5.19 28.17
C GLY A 271 3.99 5.70 26.73
N ARG A 272 4.59 5.00 25.75
CA ARG A 272 4.46 5.37 24.32
C ARG A 272 3.06 5.14 23.76
N LEU A 273 2.37 4.09 24.21
CA LEU A 273 0.99 3.79 23.84
C LEU A 273 -0.03 4.65 24.61
N GLN A 274 0.43 5.49 25.56
CA GLN A 274 -0.41 6.28 26.46
C GLN A 274 -1.39 5.40 27.23
N LEU A 275 -0.86 4.33 27.82
CA LEU A 275 -1.58 3.42 28.69
C LEU A 275 -1.10 3.59 30.13
N PRO A 276 -2.00 3.52 31.13
CA PRO A 276 -1.58 3.54 32.53
C PRO A 276 -0.70 2.34 32.89
N ARG A 277 -0.99 1.18 32.26
CA ARG A 277 -0.20 -0.05 32.40
C ARG A 277 -0.41 -0.93 31.18
N LEU A 278 0.64 -1.63 30.76
CA LEU A 278 0.57 -2.73 29.80
C LEU A 278 0.91 -4.02 30.54
N ALA A 279 -0.09 -4.88 30.72
CA ALA A 279 0.05 -6.17 31.41
C ALA A 279 -0.47 -7.28 30.49
N PRO A 280 0.34 -7.74 29.51
CA PRO A 280 -0.06 -8.81 28.61
C PRO A 280 -0.15 -10.14 29.39
N ALA A 281 -1.14 -10.97 29.09
CA ALA A 281 -1.27 -12.31 29.67
C ALA A 281 -0.14 -13.24 29.18
N ASP A 282 0.21 -14.30 29.90
CA ASP A 282 1.37 -15.16 29.58
C ASP A 282 1.35 -15.76 28.16
N HIS A 283 0.16 -15.93 27.57
CA HIS A 283 -0.02 -16.44 26.21
C HIS A 283 -0.04 -15.34 25.12
N ASP A 284 0.18 -14.08 25.49
CA ASP A 284 0.26 -12.94 24.58
C ASP A 284 1.46 -13.10 23.64
N LEU A 285 1.29 -12.75 22.37
CA LEU A 285 2.35 -12.81 21.38
C LEU A 285 3.49 -11.83 21.68
N LEU A 286 3.21 -10.73 22.38
CA LEU A 286 4.23 -9.81 22.85
C LEU A 286 5.18 -10.51 23.82
N TRP A 287 4.67 -11.31 24.76
CA TRP A 287 5.51 -12.09 25.67
C TRP A 287 6.38 -13.09 24.92
N LYS A 288 5.80 -13.83 23.96
CA LYS A 288 6.56 -14.75 23.11
C LYS A 288 7.70 -14.02 22.42
N ARG A 289 7.44 -12.87 21.80
CA ARG A 289 8.46 -12.07 21.10
C ARG A 289 9.59 -11.59 22.02
N LEU A 290 9.29 -11.25 23.28
CA LEU A 290 10.31 -10.80 24.24
C LEU A 290 11.14 -11.95 24.82
N ALA A 291 10.62 -13.18 24.75
CA ALA A 291 11.30 -14.40 25.20
C ALA A 291 12.09 -15.11 24.08
N THR A 292 11.75 -14.86 22.81
CA THR A 292 12.40 -15.48 21.64
C THR A 292 13.26 -14.48 20.86
N ARG A 293 14.21 -14.99 20.07
CA ARG A 293 14.97 -14.17 19.11
C ARG A 293 14.09 -13.58 18.02
#